data_AF-A0AB33XSW5-F1
#
_entry.id   AF-A0AB33XSW5-F1
#
_cell.length_a   1.000
_cell.length_b   1.000
_cell.length_c   1.000
_cell.angle_alpha   90.00
_cell.angle_beta   90.00
_cell.angle_gamma   90.00
#
_symmetry.space_group_name_H-M   'P 1'
#
loop_
_entity.id
_entity.type
_entity.pdbx_description
1 polymer ?
#
loop_
_entity_poly.entity_id
_entity_poly.type
_entity_poly.pdbx_seq_one_letter_code
_entity_poly.pdbx_strand_id
1 'polypeptide(L)'
;MAMAVGDKAVTWAPSTTGESNTEYTIVAIHSDAAHEPCLGKHIYFFTLHNKQPKVLVTQQNQGNEHNWLQFYETQNQMLRDGFAKIVQVY
;
A
#
# COMPACT_ATOMS: atom_id res chain seq x y z
N MET A 1 -14.44 8.15 4.47
CA MET A 1 -12.98 8.12 4.24
C MET A 1 -12.68 7.09 3.17
N ALA A 2 -12.01 7.49 2.10
CA ALA A 2 -11.60 6.61 1.00
C ALA A 2 -10.07 6.43 1.01
N MET A 3 -9.57 5.38 0.36
CA MET A 3 -8.15 5.26 0.06
C MET A 3 -7.86 5.95 -1.28
N ALA A 4 -6.75 6.68 -1.35
CA ALA A 4 -6.26 7.27 -2.58
C ALA A 4 -4.83 6.81 -2.88
N VAL A 5 -4.49 6.68 -4.17
CA VAL A 5 -3.12 6.47 -4.63
C VAL A 5 -2.76 7.65 -5.53
N GLY A 6 -1.79 8.47 -5.10
CA GLY A 6 -1.61 9.80 -5.68
C GLY A 6 -2.88 10.65 -5.51
N ASP A 7 -3.33 11.28 -6.58
CA ASP A 7 -4.48 12.22 -6.55
C ASP A 7 -5.82 11.56 -6.90
N LYS A 8 -5.89 10.22 -6.88
CA LYS A 8 -7.07 9.46 -7.29
C LYS A 8 -7.56 8.56 -6.15
N ALA A 9 -8.84 8.65 -5.82
CA ALA A 9 -9.51 7.65 -4.98
C ALA A 9 -9.64 6.31 -5.72
N VAL A 10 -9.36 5.20 -5.02
CA VAL A 10 -9.30 3.85 -5.61
C VAL A 10 -10.16 2.86 -4.86
N THR A 11 -10.61 1.81 -5.55
CA THR A 11 -11.22 0.65 -4.90
C THR A 11 -10.14 -0.34 -4.46
N TRP A 12 -10.33 -0.94 -3.29
CA TRP A 12 -9.38 -1.90 -2.74
C TRP A 12 -10.09 -2.95 -1.89
N ALA A 13 -9.47 -4.12 -1.77
CA ALA A 13 -9.93 -5.17 -0.87
C ALA A 13 -8.75 -6.00 -0.36
N PRO A 14 -8.75 -6.42 0.90
CA PRO A 14 -7.81 -7.44 1.38
C PRO A 14 -8.15 -8.80 0.75
N SER A 15 -7.13 -9.61 0.48
CA SER A 15 -7.28 -10.96 -0.05
C SER A 15 -6.18 -11.87 0.45
N THR A 16 -6.58 -13.07 0.89
CA THR A 16 -5.64 -14.15 1.29
C THR A 16 -5.24 -15.03 0.09
N THR A 17 -5.93 -14.90 -1.04
CA THR A 17 -5.66 -15.67 -2.27
C THR A 17 -4.96 -14.84 -3.35
N GLY A 18 -4.88 -13.51 -3.16
CA GLY A 18 -4.38 -12.59 -4.19
C GLY A 18 -5.42 -12.21 -5.24
N GLU A 19 -6.67 -12.67 -5.11
CA GLU A 19 -7.76 -12.33 -6.03
C GLU A 19 -8.75 -11.36 -5.38
N SER A 20 -9.20 -10.36 -6.15
CA SER A 20 -10.34 -9.48 -5.80
C SER A 20 -10.92 -8.80 -7.07
N ASN A 21 -12.11 -8.21 -6.94
CA ASN A 21 -12.75 -7.40 -8.00
C ASN A 21 -12.46 -5.90 -7.87
N THR A 22 -11.36 -5.53 -7.20
CA THR A 22 -11.00 -4.13 -6.94
C THR A 22 -9.72 -3.72 -7.66
N GLU A 23 -9.47 -2.42 -7.80
CA GLU A 23 -8.28 -1.90 -8.48
C GLU A 23 -6.99 -2.35 -7.77
N TYR A 24 -6.99 -2.34 -6.42
CA TYR A 24 -5.88 -2.81 -5.61
C TYR A 24 -6.28 -3.98 -4.71
N THR A 25 -5.72 -5.16 -4.96
CA THR A 25 -5.84 -6.31 -4.05
C THR A 25 -4.73 -6.25 -3.01
N ILE A 26 -5.06 -6.10 -1.72
CA ILE A 26 -4.08 -6.04 -0.63
C ILE A 26 -3.82 -7.44 -0.11
N VAL A 27 -2.57 -7.91 -0.21
CA VAL A 27 -2.18 -9.28 0.19
C VAL A 27 -1.39 -9.31 1.50
N ALA A 28 -0.78 -8.18 1.90
CA ALA A 28 -0.18 -8.03 3.22
C ALA A 28 -0.14 -6.56 3.64
N ILE A 29 -0.13 -6.33 4.95
CA ILE A 29 -0.03 -5.01 5.58
C ILE A 29 1.09 -5.04 6.61
N HIS A 30 1.93 -4.02 6.61
CA HIS A 30 3.00 -3.86 7.60
C HIS A 30 3.00 -2.44 8.16
N SER A 31 3.34 -2.29 9.44
CA SER A 31 3.61 -0.99 10.06
C SER A 31 4.87 -1.06 10.89
N ASP A 32 5.71 -0.03 10.77
CA ASP A 32 6.93 0.16 11.54
C ASP A 32 6.71 1.03 12.79
N ALA A 33 5.46 1.33 13.13
CA ALA A 33 5.05 2.23 14.21
C ALA A 33 5.59 1.86 15.60
N ALA A 34 6.03 0.60 15.80
CA ALA A 34 6.65 0.12 17.03
C ALA A 34 8.13 0.52 17.16
N HIS A 35 8.79 0.86 16.04
CA HIS A 35 10.23 1.13 15.96
C HIS A 35 10.55 2.55 15.52
N GLU A 36 9.63 3.21 14.80
CA GLU A 36 9.82 4.58 14.31
C GLU A 36 9.33 5.65 15.32
N PRO A 37 9.98 6.83 15.37
CA PRO A 37 9.51 7.96 16.16
C PRO A 37 8.14 8.42 15.69
N CYS A 38 7.42 9.18 16.51
CA CYS A 38 6.00 9.51 16.28
C CYS A 38 5.67 10.03 14.86
N LEU A 39 6.56 10.82 14.26
CA LEU A 39 6.39 11.39 12.91
C LEU A 39 7.07 10.56 11.80
N GLY A 40 7.82 9.51 12.13
CA GLY A 40 8.52 8.63 11.20
C GLY A 40 7.74 7.36 10.84
N LYS A 41 6.50 7.21 11.31
CA LYS A 41 5.74 5.95 11.21
C LYS A 41 5.08 5.80 9.86
N HIS A 42 5.24 4.63 9.27
CA HIS A 42 4.66 4.25 7.99
C HIS A 42 3.66 3.11 8.15
N ILE A 43 2.76 3.04 7.18
CA ILE A 43 1.98 1.85 6.86
C ILE A 43 2.28 1.47 5.42
N TYR A 44 2.71 0.23 5.22
CA TYR A 44 2.98 -0.35 3.92
C TYR A 44 1.90 -1.36 3.55
N PHE A 45 1.32 -1.20 2.36
CA PHE A 45 0.43 -2.17 1.74
C PHE A 45 1.16 -2.88 0.61
N PHE A 46 1.25 -4.20 0.70
CA PHE A 46 1.71 -5.05 -0.39
C PHE A 46 0.48 -5.43 -1.21
N THR A 47 0.47 -5.02 -2.48
CA THR A 47 -0.73 -5.04 -3.31
C THR A 47 -0.49 -5.59 -4.70
N LEU A 48 -1.54 -6.16 -5.29
CA LEU A 48 -1.60 -6.48 -6.70
C LEU A 48 -2.52 -5.46 -7.37
N HIS A 49 -1.98 -4.68 -8.30
CA HIS A 49 -2.71 -3.76 -9.16
C HIS A 49 -2.63 -4.28 -10.60
N ASN A 50 -3.75 -4.71 -11.18
CA ASN A 50 -3.78 -5.41 -12.48
C ASN A 50 -2.78 -6.58 -12.53
N LYS A 51 -2.75 -7.38 -11.47
CA LYS A 51 -1.80 -8.50 -11.24
C LYS A 51 -0.32 -8.10 -11.15
N GLN A 52 0.01 -6.81 -11.21
CA GLN A 52 1.37 -6.32 -11.01
C GLN A 52 1.62 -6.00 -9.53
N PRO A 53 2.71 -6.49 -8.93
CA PRO A 53 3.06 -6.21 -7.55
C PRO A 53 3.41 -4.73 -7.35
N LYS A 54 2.80 -4.12 -6.36
CA LYS A 54 3.04 -2.74 -5.92
C LYS A 54 3.11 -2.67 -4.41
N VAL A 55 4.11 -1.96 -3.88
CA VAL A 55 4.18 -1.64 -2.46
C VAL A 55 3.81 -0.19 -2.28
N LEU A 56 2.67 0.05 -1.65
CA LEU A 56 2.17 1.38 -1.35
C LEU A 56 2.56 1.77 0.07
N VAL A 57 2.84 3.04 0.30
CA VAL A 57 3.18 3.59 1.62
C VAL A 57 2.36 4.83 1.92
N THR A 58 1.95 4.97 3.18
CA THR A 58 1.45 6.23 3.72
C THR A 58 2.21 6.58 5.00
N GLN A 59 2.46 7.86 5.17
CA GLN A 59 2.99 8.49 6.38
C GLN A 59 2.08 9.65 6.81
N GLN A 60 0.84 9.65 6.32
CA GLN A 60 -0.11 10.73 6.55
C GLN A 60 -0.42 10.84 8.06
N ASN A 61 -0.10 11.99 8.63
CA ASN A 61 -0.27 12.29 10.06
C ASN A 61 -1.35 13.35 10.34
N GLN A 62 -1.96 13.90 9.28
CA GLN A 62 -3.06 14.86 9.33
C GLN A 62 -4.12 14.50 8.30
N GLY A 63 -5.34 15.02 8.46
CA GLY A 63 -6.36 14.94 7.41
C GLY A 63 -5.97 15.73 6.16
N ASN A 64 -6.70 15.52 5.06
CA ASN A 64 -6.64 16.35 3.86
C ASN A 64 -8.05 16.85 3.50
N GLU A 65 -8.14 17.78 2.55
CA GLU A 65 -9.39 18.43 2.13
C GLU A 65 -10.46 17.43 1.64
N HIS A 66 -10.03 16.26 1.18
CA HIS A 66 -10.91 15.20 0.66
C HIS A 66 -11.30 14.16 1.72
N ASN A 67 -10.76 14.22 2.94
CA ASN A 67 -10.89 13.18 3.96
C ASN A 67 -10.52 11.78 3.43
N TRP A 68 -9.43 11.72 2.66
CA TRP A 68 -8.85 10.49 2.12
C TRP A 68 -7.62 10.07 2.92
N LEU A 69 -7.37 8.76 2.96
CA LEU A 69 -6.09 8.22 3.37
C LEU A 69 -5.22 8.03 2.13
N GLN A 70 -4.20 8.86 1.98
CA GLN A 70 -3.40 8.96 0.77
C GLN A 70 -2.16 8.07 0.84
N PHE A 71 -1.98 7.27 -0.20
CA PHE A 71 -0.84 6.40 -0.42
C PHE A 71 -0.07 6.80 -1.67
N TYR A 72 1.19 6.41 -1.70
CA TYR A 72 2.06 6.52 -2.87
C TYR A 72 2.79 5.19 -3.06
N GLU A 73 3.24 4.90 -4.28
CA GLU A 73 4.21 3.80 -4.44
C GLU A 73 5.47 4.15 -3.64
N THR A 74 5.94 3.21 -2.82
CA THR A 74 7.14 3.43 -2.00
C THR A 74 8.33 3.75 -2.88
N GLN A 75 9.20 4.65 -2.41
CA GLN A 75 10.49 4.90 -3.04
C GLN A 75 11.55 3.87 -2.62
N ASN A 76 11.25 3.00 -1.65
CA ASN A 76 12.16 1.96 -1.20
C ASN A 76 12.26 0.85 -2.26
N GLN A 77 13.35 0.89 -3.03
CA GLN A 77 13.60 -0.04 -4.12
C GLN A 77 13.70 -1.51 -3.64
N MET A 78 14.27 -1.76 -2.46
CA MET A 78 14.39 -3.11 -1.91
C MET A 78 13.02 -3.74 -1.61
N LEU A 79 12.06 -2.96 -1.11
CA LEU A 79 10.71 -3.45 -0.87
C LEU A 79 9.98 -3.76 -2.18
N ARG A 80 10.12 -2.89 -3.19
CA ARG A 80 9.52 -3.10 -4.51
C ARG A 80 10.06 -4.36 -5.17
N ASP A 81 11.38 -4.50 -5.24
CA ASP A 81 12.05 -5.61 -5.91
C ASP A 81 11.86 -6.92 -5.14
N GLY A 82 11.94 -6.87 -3.82
CA GLY A 82 11.72 -8.04 -2.96
C GLY A 82 10.32 -8.59 -3.12
N PHE A 83 9.31 -7.73 -3.09
CA PHE A 83 7.92 -8.17 -3.29
C PHE A 83 7.66 -8.66 -4.72
N ALA A 84 8.19 -7.95 -5.73
CA ALA A 84 8.06 -8.39 -7.12
C ALA A 84 8.65 -9.78 -7.35
N LYS A 85 9.81 -10.06 -6.73
CA LYS A 85 10.43 -11.39 -6.76
C LYS A 85 9.58 -12.47 -6.11
N ILE A 86 8.93 -12.18 -4.98
CA ILE A 86 8.03 -13.14 -4.31
C ILE A 86 6.85 -13.49 -5.23
N VAL A 87 6.23 -12.48 -5.84
CA VAL A 87 5.05 -12.69 -6.70
C VAL A 87 5.40 -13.43 -8.00
N GLN A 88 6.57 -13.19 -8.60
CA GLN A 88 7.00 -13.89 -9.83
C GLN A 88 7.31 -15.38 -9.63
N VAL A 89 7.52 -15.83 -8.40
CA VAL A 89 7.83 -17.23 -8.08
C VAL A 89 6.55 -18.09 -7.97
N TYR A 90 5.37 -17.46 -8.05
CA TYR A 90 4.05 -18.10 -8.07
C TYR A 90 3.30 -17.78 -9.37
#